data_AF-A0A355U3L4-F1
#
_entry.id   AF-A0A355U3L4-F1
#
_cell.length_a   1.000
_cell.length_b   1.000
_cell.length_c   1.000
_cell.angle_alpha   90.00
_cell.angle_beta   90.00
_cell.angle_gamma   90.00
#
_symmetry.space_group_name_H-M   'P 1'
#
loop_
_entity.id
_entity.type
_entity.pdbx_description
1 polymer ?
#
loop_
_entity_poly.entity_id
_entity_poly.type
_entity_poly.pdbx_seq_one_letter_code
_entity_poly.pdbx_strand_id
1 'polypeptide(L)'
;METLGKNIAYYRMKKGLSEEDLARLLSVSKDLILSWERDEREPSAQLLDKLSVLYRIPKDVLLEIKPKEKIIPVYSYESRGKFVGTCARCGKGIYSSNSYGMGEVVEKKRFGKLSITYEYDPNKNEGHDYFCHNCCQQILALKKQNFKKEIAEDRNRLSKAGFFSLFLGFVSSLLCVIAALLLHVFLDNLLLTYAVGFSSVVFGYYVFALVYTLLLKDNWIHDTVCSYAKLSFVSLPKKISEKDANDVLKTGFVKAVFLAVSYVLALAILTVLTLLLSLICLFYWPIARKKRISSIEKRQQNEKH
;
A
#
# COMPACT_ATOMS: atom_id res chain seq x y z
N MET A 1 -40.68 -39.34 34.98
CA MET A 1 -40.58 -37.92 35.34
C MET A 1 -39.76 -37.20 34.30
N GLU A 2 -40.35 -36.15 33.70
CA GLU A 2 -39.65 -35.16 32.87
C GLU A 2 -39.00 -34.15 33.82
N THR A 3 -37.71 -33.87 33.63
CA THR A 3 -36.85 -33.14 34.56
C THR A 3 -36.03 -32.09 33.80
N LEU A 4 -35.47 -31.11 34.54
CA LEU A 4 -34.64 -30.06 33.95
C LEU A 4 -33.47 -30.64 33.14
N GLY A 5 -32.80 -31.67 33.65
CA GLY A 5 -31.72 -32.37 32.96
C GLY A 5 -32.14 -32.95 31.63
N LYS A 6 -33.32 -33.57 31.56
CA LYS A 6 -33.89 -34.10 30.31
C LYS A 6 -34.23 -33.00 29.31
N ASN A 7 -34.73 -31.85 29.78
CA ASN A 7 -34.98 -30.70 28.91
C ASN A 7 -33.67 -30.16 28.32
N ILE A 8 -32.61 -30.06 29.13
CA ILE A 8 -31.28 -29.63 28.67
C ILE A 8 -30.75 -30.59 27.58
N ALA A 9 -30.81 -31.90 27.83
CA ALA A 9 -30.39 -32.91 26.87
C ALA A 9 -31.23 -32.87 25.57
N TYR A 10 -32.54 -32.73 25.69
CA TYR A 10 -33.45 -32.64 24.54
C TYR A 10 -33.13 -31.45 23.63
N TYR A 11 -32.99 -30.24 24.19
CA TYR A 11 -32.67 -29.05 23.40
C TYR A 11 -31.24 -29.07 22.86
N ARG A 12 -30.29 -29.68 23.57
CA ARG A 12 -28.93 -29.93 23.07
C ARG A 12 -28.96 -30.81 21.81
N MET A 13 -29.65 -31.95 21.88
CA MET A 13 -29.80 -32.88 20.75
C MET A 13 -30.57 -32.25 19.58
N LYS A 14 -31.63 -31.48 19.86
CA LYS A 14 -32.40 -30.75 18.83
C LYS A 14 -31.56 -29.71 18.09
N LYS A 15 -30.52 -29.18 18.72
CA LYS A 15 -29.53 -28.28 18.11
C LYS A 15 -28.35 -29.00 17.46
N GLY A 16 -28.28 -30.33 17.55
CA GLY A 16 -27.19 -31.15 16.99
C GLY A 16 -25.87 -30.98 17.73
N LEU A 17 -25.89 -30.60 19.01
CA LEU A 17 -24.68 -30.36 19.80
C LEU A 17 -24.26 -31.62 20.56
N SER A 18 -22.95 -31.91 20.57
CA SER A 18 -22.39 -32.87 21.53
C SER A 18 -22.32 -32.28 22.95
N GLU A 19 -22.11 -33.13 23.94
CA GLU A 19 -21.91 -32.70 25.34
C GLU A 19 -20.66 -31.81 25.45
N GLU A 20 -19.60 -32.15 24.72
CA GLU A 20 -18.38 -31.36 24.59
C GLU A 20 -18.63 -30.00 23.93
N ASP A 21 -19.48 -29.93 22.91
CA ASP A 21 -19.84 -28.67 22.25
C ASP A 21 -20.59 -27.74 23.21
N LEU A 22 -21.55 -28.27 23.96
CA LEU A 22 -22.31 -27.51 24.93
C LEU A 22 -21.41 -27.01 26.07
N ALA A 23 -20.50 -27.86 26.57
CA ALA A 23 -19.54 -27.51 27.59
C ALA A 23 -18.63 -26.35 27.14
N ARG A 24 -18.11 -26.42 25.90
CA ARG A 24 -17.30 -25.34 25.29
C ARG A 24 -18.08 -24.04 25.15
N LEU A 25 -19.32 -24.10 24.68
CA LEU A 25 -20.18 -22.92 24.48
C LEU A 25 -20.54 -22.21 25.80
N LEU A 26 -20.67 -22.96 26.89
CA LEU A 26 -20.99 -22.42 28.21
C LEU A 26 -19.76 -22.13 29.08
N SER A 27 -18.56 -22.46 28.60
CA SER A 27 -17.29 -22.38 29.33
C SER A 27 -17.31 -23.17 30.65
N VAL A 28 -17.85 -24.40 30.61
CA VAL A 28 -17.91 -25.33 31.75
C VAL A 28 -17.30 -26.68 31.38
N SER A 29 -17.07 -27.55 32.36
CA SER A 29 -16.58 -28.91 32.10
C SER A 29 -17.68 -29.81 31.54
N LYS A 30 -17.29 -30.79 30.73
CA LYS A 30 -18.20 -31.82 30.20
C LYS A 30 -18.92 -32.58 31.32
N ASP A 31 -18.19 -32.94 32.37
CA ASP A 31 -18.74 -33.64 33.53
C ASP A 31 -19.84 -32.85 34.24
N LEU A 32 -19.78 -31.52 34.18
CA LEU A 32 -20.83 -30.67 34.73
C LEU A 32 -22.10 -30.76 33.90
N ILE A 33 -21.99 -30.72 32.56
CA ILE A 33 -23.13 -30.94 31.64
C ILE A 33 -23.76 -32.30 31.88
N LEU A 34 -22.96 -33.37 31.94
CA LEU A 34 -23.44 -34.73 32.22
C LEU A 34 -24.16 -34.83 33.56
N SER A 35 -23.64 -34.16 34.60
CA SER A 35 -24.32 -34.13 35.90
C SER A 35 -25.65 -33.37 35.87
N TRP A 36 -25.79 -32.34 35.02
CA TRP A 36 -27.07 -31.67 34.82
C TRP A 36 -28.05 -32.54 34.07
N GLU A 37 -27.61 -33.20 32.98
CA GLU A 37 -28.48 -34.07 32.17
C GLU A 37 -28.97 -35.32 32.93
N ARG A 38 -28.21 -35.76 33.95
CA ARG A 38 -28.59 -36.83 34.88
C ARG A 38 -29.34 -36.36 36.12
N ASP A 39 -29.66 -35.06 36.22
CA ASP A 39 -30.31 -34.43 37.38
C ASP A 39 -29.55 -34.62 38.71
N GLU A 40 -28.23 -34.83 38.66
CA GLU A 40 -27.37 -34.94 39.84
C GLU A 40 -27.04 -33.56 40.44
N ARG A 41 -27.02 -32.53 39.58
CA ARG A 41 -26.77 -31.13 39.95
C ARG A 41 -27.64 -30.21 39.11
N GLU A 42 -27.95 -29.04 39.64
CA GLU A 42 -28.66 -28.00 38.91
C GLU A 42 -27.70 -26.91 38.39
N PRO A 43 -27.94 -26.38 37.17
CA PRO A 43 -27.20 -25.23 36.66
C PRO A 43 -27.55 -23.96 37.46
N SER A 44 -26.56 -23.08 37.64
CA SER A 44 -26.79 -21.78 38.28
C SER A 44 -27.74 -20.91 37.46
N ALA A 45 -28.38 -19.92 38.10
CA ALA A 45 -29.28 -19.00 37.42
C ALA A 45 -28.65 -18.33 36.18
N GLN A 46 -27.37 -17.97 36.26
CA GLN A 46 -26.60 -17.39 35.14
C GLN A 46 -26.40 -18.39 33.99
N LEU A 47 -26.20 -19.67 34.30
CA LEU A 47 -26.03 -20.72 33.29
C LEU A 47 -27.36 -21.08 32.63
N LEU A 48 -28.46 -21.03 33.37
CA LEU A 48 -29.81 -21.13 32.80
C LEU A 48 -30.11 -19.99 31.83
N ASP A 49 -29.67 -18.76 32.14
CA ASP A 49 -29.84 -17.62 31.23
C ASP A 49 -29.02 -17.83 29.93
N LYS A 50 -27.80 -18.35 30.04
CA LYS A 50 -26.99 -18.72 28.87
C LYS A 50 -27.61 -19.85 28.06
N LEU A 51 -28.18 -20.87 28.70
CA LEU A 51 -28.89 -21.97 28.05
C LEU A 51 -30.14 -21.46 27.31
N SER A 52 -30.91 -20.58 27.94
CA SER A 52 -32.07 -19.88 27.33
C SER A 52 -31.67 -19.14 26.06
N VAL A 53 -30.57 -18.36 26.10
CA VAL A 53 -30.03 -17.65 24.93
C VAL A 53 -29.51 -18.62 23.85
N LEU A 54 -28.80 -19.66 24.25
CA LEU A 54 -28.20 -20.64 23.34
C LEU A 54 -29.27 -21.44 22.58
N TYR A 55 -30.28 -21.91 23.30
CA TYR A 55 -31.39 -22.70 22.75
C TYR A 55 -32.47 -21.83 22.11
N ARG A 56 -32.47 -20.52 22.38
CA ARG A 56 -33.47 -19.54 21.94
C ARG A 56 -34.87 -19.90 22.42
N ILE A 57 -34.96 -20.28 23.69
CA ILE A 57 -36.23 -20.57 24.38
C ILE A 57 -36.28 -19.76 25.67
N PRO A 58 -37.46 -19.33 26.14
CA PRO A 58 -37.59 -18.71 27.46
C PRO A 58 -37.09 -19.66 28.56
N LYS A 59 -36.53 -19.10 29.64
CA LYS A 59 -36.06 -19.87 30.80
C LYS A 59 -37.17 -20.72 31.42
N ASP A 60 -38.40 -20.20 31.42
CA ASP A 60 -39.57 -20.90 31.92
C ASP A 60 -39.83 -22.19 31.14
N VAL A 61 -39.60 -22.19 29.81
CA VAL A 61 -39.76 -23.38 28.96
C VAL A 61 -38.71 -24.44 29.26
N LEU A 62 -37.52 -24.04 29.71
CA LEU A 62 -36.47 -24.97 30.12
C LEU A 62 -36.81 -25.62 31.47
N LEU A 63 -37.51 -24.89 32.35
CA LEU A 63 -37.92 -25.32 33.70
C LEU A 63 -39.31 -26.00 33.72
N GLU A 64 -40.10 -25.87 32.66
CA GLU A 64 -41.45 -26.45 32.57
C GLU A 64 -41.42 -27.99 32.45
N ILE A 65 -42.28 -28.66 33.25
CA ILE A 65 -42.40 -30.14 33.34
C ILE A 65 -43.22 -30.74 32.17
N LYS A 66 -43.66 -29.90 31.22
CA LYS A 66 -44.30 -30.34 29.99
C LYS A 66 -43.86 -29.39 28.87
N PRO A 67 -43.23 -29.86 27.80
CA PRO A 67 -43.08 -29.05 26.60
C PRO A 67 -44.49 -28.90 26.01
N LYS A 68 -45.22 -27.86 26.41
CA LYS A 68 -46.30 -27.38 25.54
C LYS A 68 -45.57 -26.92 24.29
N GLU A 69 -45.88 -27.54 23.16
CA GLU A 69 -45.78 -26.86 21.86
C GLU A 69 -46.75 -25.66 21.91
N LYS A 70 -46.41 -24.66 22.72
CA LYS A 70 -46.86 -23.31 22.44
C LYS A 70 -46.21 -23.05 21.10
N ILE A 71 -47.05 -22.91 20.07
CA ILE A 71 -46.68 -22.32 18.80
C ILE A 71 -45.99 -21.03 19.20
N ILE A 72 -44.65 -21.06 19.21
CA ILE A 72 -43.84 -19.86 19.35
C ILE A 72 -44.33 -19.04 18.16
N PRO A 73 -44.90 -17.83 18.35
CA PRO A 73 -45.17 -16.98 17.21
C PRO A 73 -43.86 -16.96 16.45
N VAL A 74 -43.90 -17.47 15.22
CA VAL A 74 -42.75 -17.47 14.33
C VAL A 74 -42.34 -16.01 14.30
N TYR A 75 -41.34 -15.64 15.10
CA TYR A 75 -40.71 -14.34 15.01
C TYR A 75 -40.18 -14.34 13.59
N SER A 76 -40.91 -13.63 12.74
CA SER A 76 -40.84 -13.70 11.30
C SER A 76 -39.39 -13.54 10.87
N TYR A 77 -38.79 -14.67 10.47
CA TYR A 77 -37.52 -14.68 9.75
C TYR A 77 -37.66 -14.03 8.36
N GLU A 78 -38.89 -13.67 7.94
CA GLU A 78 -39.16 -12.92 6.71
C GLU A 78 -38.42 -11.57 6.60
N SER A 79 -37.95 -10.95 7.68
CA SER A 79 -37.39 -9.58 7.56
C SER A 79 -35.93 -9.51 7.11
N ARG A 80 -35.19 -10.62 7.05
CA ARG A 80 -33.78 -10.58 6.63
C ARG A 80 -33.56 -10.69 5.13
N GLY A 81 -34.59 -10.86 4.30
CA GLY A 81 -34.40 -11.04 2.86
C GLY A 81 -33.58 -12.30 2.51
N LYS A 82 -33.35 -12.52 1.21
CA LYS A 82 -32.62 -13.70 0.72
C LYS A 82 -31.14 -13.56 1.04
N PHE A 83 -30.50 -14.60 1.58
CA PHE A 83 -29.05 -14.63 1.74
C PHE A 83 -28.37 -14.54 0.36
N VAL A 84 -27.51 -13.54 0.18
CA VAL A 84 -26.80 -13.28 -1.08
C VAL A 84 -25.42 -13.91 -1.04
N GLY A 85 -24.72 -13.76 0.08
CA GLY A 85 -23.35 -14.25 0.22
C GLY A 85 -22.68 -13.69 1.47
N THR A 86 -21.37 -13.82 1.54
CA THR A 86 -20.57 -13.36 2.67
C THR A 86 -19.67 -12.19 2.25
N CYS A 87 -19.52 -11.19 3.10
CA CYS A 87 -18.61 -10.07 2.86
C CYS A 87 -17.16 -10.57 2.76
N ALA A 88 -16.52 -10.40 1.61
CA ALA A 88 -15.16 -10.90 1.36
C ALA A 88 -14.09 -10.25 2.27
N ARG A 89 -14.37 -9.07 2.81
CA ARG A 89 -13.43 -8.35 3.71
C ARG A 89 -13.59 -8.67 5.19
N CYS A 90 -14.82 -8.89 5.68
CA CYS A 90 -15.08 -9.03 7.12
C CYS A 90 -15.82 -10.30 7.54
N GLY A 91 -16.24 -11.13 6.58
CA GLY A 91 -16.93 -12.40 6.87
C GLY A 91 -18.39 -12.26 7.31
N LYS A 92 -18.97 -11.05 7.33
CA LYS A 92 -20.37 -10.85 7.70
C LYS A 92 -21.31 -11.35 6.61
N GLY A 93 -22.36 -12.09 6.98
CA GLY A 93 -23.42 -12.50 6.05
C GLY A 93 -24.18 -11.30 5.47
N ILE A 94 -24.36 -11.30 4.16
CA ILE A 94 -25.06 -10.29 3.37
C ILE A 94 -26.39 -10.87 2.92
N TYR A 95 -27.44 -10.07 3.10
CA TYR A 95 -28.79 -10.44 2.70
C TYR A 95 -29.40 -9.35 1.83
N SER A 96 -30.36 -9.71 0.98
CA SER A 96 -30.96 -8.83 -0.02
C SER A 96 -31.70 -7.64 0.56
N SER A 97 -32.07 -7.67 1.85
CA SER A 97 -32.68 -6.55 2.57
C SER A 97 -31.70 -5.43 2.91
N ASN A 98 -30.39 -5.71 2.91
CA ASN A 98 -29.35 -4.78 3.33
C ASN A 98 -28.63 -4.19 2.12
N SER A 99 -28.11 -2.97 2.23
CA SER A 99 -27.24 -2.42 1.19
C SER A 99 -25.87 -3.12 1.18
N TYR A 100 -25.44 -3.52 -0.01
CA TYR A 100 -24.15 -4.13 -0.27
C TYR A 100 -23.60 -3.62 -1.61
N GLY A 101 -22.29 -3.75 -1.79
CA GLY A 101 -21.60 -3.46 -3.04
C GLY A 101 -20.94 -4.70 -3.61
N MET A 102 -20.68 -4.70 -4.91
CA MET A 102 -19.90 -5.72 -5.60
C MET A 102 -18.53 -5.15 -5.97
N GLY A 103 -17.48 -5.96 -5.88
CA GLY A 103 -16.13 -5.59 -6.26
C GLY A 103 -15.23 -6.81 -6.38
N GLU A 104 -13.93 -6.61 -6.20
CA GLU A 104 -12.92 -7.65 -6.42
C GLU A 104 -11.86 -7.65 -5.31
N VAL A 105 -11.54 -8.86 -4.83
CA VAL A 105 -10.37 -9.10 -3.98
C VAL A 105 -9.14 -9.31 -4.86
N VAL A 106 -8.20 -8.37 -4.79
CA VAL A 106 -6.97 -8.41 -5.57
C VAL A 106 -5.82 -8.90 -4.71
N GLU A 107 -5.28 -10.07 -5.04
CA GLU A 107 -4.09 -10.65 -4.43
C GLU A 107 -2.81 -10.24 -5.18
N LYS A 108 -1.85 -9.65 -4.48
CA LYS A 108 -0.55 -9.28 -5.04
C LYS A 108 0.57 -10.04 -4.33
N LYS A 109 1.37 -10.80 -5.10
CA LYS A 109 2.59 -11.46 -4.61
C LYS A 109 3.81 -10.66 -5.04
N ARG A 110 4.64 -10.22 -4.08
CA ARG A 110 5.93 -9.57 -4.34
C ARG A 110 6.99 -10.11 -3.40
N PHE A 111 8.12 -10.55 -3.95
CA PHE A 111 9.25 -11.11 -3.17
C PHE A 111 8.80 -12.19 -2.15
N GLY A 112 7.90 -13.09 -2.57
CA GLY A 112 7.37 -14.14 -1.69
C GLY A 112 6.33 -13.67 -0.65
N LYS A 113 6.07 -12.37 -0.51
CA LYS A 113 5.05 -11.82 0.39
C LYS A 113 3.71 -11.66 -0.33
N LEU A 114 2.64 -12.22 0.24
CA LEU A 114 1.26 -12.06 -0.22
C LEU A 114 0.63 -10.81 0.44
N SER A 115 0.01 -9.95 -0.35
CA SER A 115 -0.80 -8.82 0.12
C SER A 115 -2.17 -8.84 -0.52
N ILE A 116 -3.22 -8.75 0.30
CA ILE A 116 -4.62 -8.71 -0.14
C ILE A 116 -5.08 -7.25 -0.18
N THR A 117 -5.68 -6.85 -1.29
CA THR A 117 -6.28 -5.53 -1.50
C THR A 117 -7.72 -5.66 -1.99
N TYR A 118 -8.55 -4.66 -1.74
CA TYR A 118 -9.96 -4.68 -2.10
C TYR A 118 -10.25 -3.54 -3.07
N GLU A 119 -10.82 -3.86 -4.22
CA GLU A 119 -11.22 -2.90 -5.23
C GLU A 119 -12.74 -2.83 -5.31
N TYR A 120 -13.27 -1.62 -5.17
CA TYR A 120 -14.70 -1.33 -5.16
C TYR A 120 -14.94 0.02 -5.82
N ASP A 121 -15.89 0.07 -6.76
CA ASP A 121 -16.31 1.28 -7.45
C ASP A 121 -17.84 1.40 -7.38
N PRO A 122 -18.40 2.44 -6.75
CA PRO A 122 -19.85 2.58 -6.61
C PRO A 122 -20.56 2.85 -7.95
N ASN A 123 -19.83 3.31 -8.97
CA ASN A 123 -20.39 3.60 -10.30
C ASN A 123 -20.37 2.38 -11.22
N LYS A 124 -19.63 1.32 -10.85
CA LYS A 124 -19.53 0.08 -11.61
C LYS A 124 -20.02 -1.07 -10.75
N ASN A 125 -21.16 -1.67 -11.12
CA ASN A 125 -21.64 -2.91 -10.51
C ASN A 125 -20.91 -4.11 -11.12
N GLU A 126 -19.58 -4.08 -11.10
CA GLU A 126 -18.70 -5.09 -11.64
C GLU A 126 -17.93 -5.76 -10.49
N GLY A 127 -17.62 -7.04 -10.63
CA GLY A 127 -16.93 -7.82 -9.61
C GLY A 127 -17.71 -9.07 -9.19
N HIS A 128 -17.00 -10.02 -8.59
CA HIS A 128 -17.55 -11.30 -8.15
C HIS A 128 -17.69 -11.39 -6.62
N ASP A 129 -17.05 -10.48 -5.88
CA ASP A 129 -17.05 -10.45 -4.43
C ASP A 129 -18.05 -9.45 -3.88
N TYR A 130 -18.75 -9.84 -2.82
CA TYR A 130 -19.70 -8.97 -2.12
C TYR A 130 -19.03 -8.26 -0.94
N PHE A 131 -19.37 -6.99 -0.75
CA PHE A 131 -18.93 -6.16 0.37
C PHE A 131 -20.12 -5.55 1.10
N CYS A 132 -20.10 -5.59 2.44
CA CYS A 132 -21.15 -4.94 3.23
C CYS A 132 -20.99 -3.40 3.19
N HIS A 133 -22.08 -2.66 3.42
CA HIS A 133 -22.08 -1.19 3.39
C HIS A 133 -20.92 -0.53 4.16
N ASN A 134 -20.65 -0.98 5.39
CA ASN A 134 -19.55 -0.44 6.20
C ASN A 134 -18.17 -0.71 5.55
N CYS A 135 -17.96 -1.93 5.03
CA CYS A 135 -16.73 -2.25 4.32
C CYS A 135 -16.57 -1.43 3.04
N CYS A 136 -17.64 -1.22 2.26
CA CYS A 136 -17.64 -0.34 1.09
C CYS A 136 -17.21 1.09 1.47
N GLN A 137 -17.83 1.67 2.49
CA GLN A 137 -17.48 3.01 2.98
C GLN A 137 -16.01 3.09 3.41
N GLN A 138 -15.51 2.09 4.13
CA GLN A 138 -14.11 2.04 4.55
C GLN A 138 -13.15 1.90 3.37
N ILE A 139 -13.47 1.10 2.34
CA ILE A 139 -12.64 0.96 1.13
C ILE A 139 -12.57 2.31 0.40
N LEU A 140 -13.70 2.98 0.21
CA LEU A 140 -13.75 4.29 -0.43
C LEU A 140 -13.02 5.37 0.39
N ALA A 141 -13.18 5.36 1.71
CA ALA A 141 -12.47 6.28 2.60
C ALA A 141 -10.94 6.08 2.52
N LEU A 142 -10.48 4.82 2.50
CA LEU A 142 -9.06 4.50 2.31
C LEU A 142 -8.55 4.93 0.93
N LYS A 143 -9.32 4.67 -0.14
CA LYS A 143 -8.99 5.09 -1.51
C LYS A 143 -8.84 6.61 -1.58
N LYS A 144 -9.79 7.36 -1.02
CA LYS A 144 -9.76 8.83 -0.94
C LYS A 144 -8.59 9.35 -0.12
N GLN A 145 -8.28 8.71 1.00
CA GLN A 145 -7.14 9.08 1.83
C GLN A 145 -5.81 8.85 1.10
N ASN A 146 -5.65 7.70 0.45
CA ASN A 146 -4.45 7.37 -0.32
C ASN A 146 -4.29 8.31 -1.51
N PHE A 147 -5.37 8.62 -2.22
CA PHE A 147 -5.37 9.58 -3.31
C PHE A 147 -4.94 10.99 -2.86
N LYS A 148 -5.49 11.48 -1.74
CA LYS A 148 -5.06 12.75 -1.14
C LYS A 148 -3.58 12.75 -0.76
N LYS A 149 -3.09 11.64 -0.19
CA LYS A 149 -1.66 11.48 0.16
C LYS A 149 -0.78 11.53 -1.09
N GLU A 150 -1.15 10.82 -2.15
CA GLU A 150 -0.42 10.80 -3.42
C GLU A 150 -0.33 12.20 -4.03
N ILE A 151 -1.44 12.95 -4.08
CA ILE A 151 -1.42 14.33 -4.59
C ILE A 151 -0.59 15.26 -3.70
N ALA A 152 -0.70 15.13 -2.38
CA ALA A 152 0.11 15.93 -1.46
C ALA A 152 1.59 15.65 -1.62
N GLU A 153 1.96 14.38 -1.84
CA GLU A 153 3.33 13.97 -2.11
C GLU A 153 3.84 14.53 -3.44
N ASP A 154 3.03 14.49 -4.50
CA ASP A 154 3.36 15.09 -5.80
C ASP A 154 3.55 16.61 -5.69
N ARG A 155 2.65 17.33 -4.99
CA ARG A 155 2.80 18.77 -4.75
C ARG A 155 4.06 19.09 -3.94
N ASN A 156 4.35 18.30 -2.90
CA ASN A 156 5.55 18.46 -2.09
C ASN A 156 6.81 18.23 -2.93
N ARG A 157 6.81 17.23 -3.81
CA ARG A 157 7.91 16.99 -4.77
C ARG A 157 8.13 18.18 -5.69
N LEU A 158 7.06 18.79 -6.22
CA LEU A 158 7.17 19.99 -7.07
C LEU A 158 7.79 21.17 -6.32
N SER A 159 7.34 21.40 -5.08
CA SER A 159 7.89 22.45 -4.21
C SER A 159 9.37 22.21 -3.90
N LYS A 160 9.73 21.00 -3.47
CA LYS A 160 11.11 20.61 -3.17
C LYS A 160 12.03 20.70 -4.38
N ALA A 161 11.57 20.24 -5.55
CA ALA A 161 12.32 20.35 -6.80
C ALA A 161 12.58 21.83 -7.15
N GLY A 162 11.57 22.70 -7.02
CA GLY A 162 11.71 24.14 -7.22
C GLY A 162 12.71 24.77 -6.25
N PHE A 163 12.58 24.50 -4.96
CA PHE A 163 13.48 25.04 -3.95
C PHE A 163 14.93 24.57 -4.15
N PHE A 164 15.15 23.26 -4.33
CA PHE A 164 16.48 22.69 -4.44
C PHE A 164 17.21 23.10 -5.73
N SER A 165 16.48 23.17 -6.85
CA SER A 165 17.04 23.66 -8.11
C SER A 165 17.43 25.14 -8.04
N LEU A 166 16.59 25.99 -7.41
CA LEU A 166 16.92 27.41 -7.22
C LEU A 166 18.14 27.57 -6.32
N PHE A 167 18.21 26.81 -5.23
CA PHE A 167 19.34 26.81 -4.32
C PHE A 167 20.65 26.42 -5.03
N LEU A 168 20.65 25.30 -5.76
CA LEU A 168 21.84 24.86 -6.51
C LEU A 168 22.21 25.81 -7.66
N GLY A 169 21.23 26.40 -8.34
CA GLY A 169 21.46 27.42 -9.37
C GLY A 169 22.12 28.68 -8.80
N PHE A 170 21.67 29.13 -7.62
CA PHE A 170 22.27 30.27 -6.94
C PHE A 170 23.70 29.98 -6.46
N VAL A 171 23.90 28.83 -5.80
CA VAL A 171 25.23 28.42 -5.32
C VAL A 171 26.22 28.26 -6.47
N SER A 172 25.81 27.64 -7.58
CA SER A 172 26.68 27.50 -8.75
C SER A 172 27.04 28.84 -9.41
N SER A 173 26.07 29.76 -9.53
CA SER A 173 26.34 31.12 -10.00
C SER A 173 27.33 31.86 -9.10
N LEU A 174 27.14 31.81 -7.78
CA LEU A 174 28.02 32.45 -6.80
C LEU A 174 29.45 31.90 -6.86
N LEU A 175 29.60 30.57 -6.99
CA LEU A 175 30.90 29.94 -7.15
C LEU A 175 31.61 30.39 -8.44
N CYS A 176 30.89 30.53 -9.54
CA CYS A 176 31.45 31.05 -10.79
C CYS A 176 31.89 32.51 -10.66
N VAL A 177 31.15 33.35 -9.93
CA VAL A 177 31.56 34.74 -9.67
C VAL A 177 32.85 34.79 -8.83
N ILE A 178 32.92 33.98 -7.76
CA ILE A 178 34.13 33.90 -6.92
C ILE A 178 35.33 33.43 -7.75
N ALA A 179 35.14 32.41 -8.60
CA ALA A 179 36.18 31.92 -9.49
C ALA A 179 36.64 33.00 -10.50
N ALA A 180 35.72 33.80 -11.05
CA ALA A 180 36.05 34.91 -11.94
C ALA A 180 36.89 35.98 -11.24
N LEU A 181 36.55 36.32 -9.99
CA LEU A 181 37.31 37.28 -9.19
C LEU A 181 38.71 36.78 -8.86
N LEU A 182 38.84 35.50 -8.48
CA LEU A 182 40.15 34.88 -8.27
C LEU A 182 40.97 34.90 -9.56
N LEU A 183 40.37 34.53 -10.69
CA LEU A 183 41.04 34.54 -11.99
C LEU A 183 41.51 35.94 -12.37
N HIS A 184 40.75 36.98 -12.04
CA HIS A 184 41.14 38.38 -12.25
C HIS A 184 42.43 38.71 -11.51
N VAL A 185 42.55 38.31 -10.24
CA VAL A 185 43.74 38.55 -9.40
C VAL A 185 44.98 37.85 -9.96
N PHE A 186 44.83 36.72 -10.65
CA PHE A 186 45.96 35.99 -11.21
C PHE A 186 46.36 36.42 -12.63
N LEU A 187 45.39 36.76 -13.47
CA LEU A 187 45.62 37.02 -14.90
C LEU A 187 45.62 38.52 -15.26
N ASP A 188 45.22 39.42 -14.36
CA ASP A 188 45.07 40.87 -14.58
C ASP A 188 44.28 41.26 -15.85
N ASN A 189 43.43 40.35 -16.33
CA ASN A 189 42.69 40.49 -17.58
C ASN A 189 41.23 40.91 -17.32
N LEU A 190 40.97 42.21 -17.34
CA LEU A 190 39.66 42.79 -17.02
C LEU A 190 38.52 42.31 -17.94
N LEU A 191 38.76 42.21 -19.25
CA LEU A 191 37.76 41.76 -20.23
C LEU A 191 37.31 40.31 -19.94
N LEU A 192 38.27 39.45 -19.58
CA LEU A 192 38.00 38.05 -19.25
C LEU A 192 37.18 37.95 -17.96
N THR A 193 37.49 38.76 -16.95
CA THR A 193 36.73 38.83 -15.68
C THR A 193 35.27 39.19 -15.91
N TYR A 194 35.00 40.21 -16.72
CA TYR A 194 33.61 40.59 -17.03
C TYR A 194 32.91 39.51 -17.85
N ALA A 195 33.56 38.94 -18.87
CA ALA A 195 32.97 37.88 -19.68
C ALA A 195 32.57 36.65 -18.83
N VAL A 196 33.47 36.19 -17.95
CA VAL A 196 33.20 35.07 -17.03
C VAL A 196 32.13 35.47 -16.00
N GLY A 197 32.20 36.69 -15.48
CA GLY A 197 31.23 37.25 -14.55
C GLY A 197 29.80 37.26 -15.11
N PHE A 198 29.60 37.71 -16.35
CA PHE A 198 28.28 37.68 -17.00
C PHE A 198 27.80 36.25 -17.31
N SER A 199 28.73 35.35 -17.66
CA SER A 199 28.40 33.95 -17.94
C SER A 199 27.94 33.17 -16.68
N SER A 200 28.27 33.65 -15.48
CA SER A 200 27.93 32.99 -14.21
C SER A 200 26.42 32.88 -13.96
N VAL A 201 25.66 33.92 -14.31
CA VAL A 201 24.20 33.93 -14.17
C VAL A 201 23.56 32.94 -15.14
N VAL A 202 24.05 32.89 -16.37
CA VAL A 202 23.59 31.94 -17.39
C VAL A 202 23.89 30.51 -16.94
N PHE A 203 25.08 30.28 -16.36
CA PHE A 203 25.46 28.99 -15.81
C PHE A 203 24.56 28.58 -14.63
N GLY A 204 24.26 29.50 -13.71
CA GLY A 204 23.32 29.24 -12.62
C GLY A 204 21.92 28.87 -13.10
N TYR A 205 21.41 29.57 -14.12
CA TYR A 205 20.13 29.23 -14.76
C TYR A 205 20.16 27.85 -15.43
N TYR A 206 21.26 27.50 -16.07
CA TYR A 206 21.46 26.19 -16.67
C TYR A 206 21.45 25.06 -15.62
N VAL A 207 22.16 25.25 -14.50
CA VAL A 207 22.16 24.30 -13.37
C VAL A 207 20.75 24.18 -12.79
N PHE A 208 20.04 25.29 -12.61
CA PHE A 208 18.63 25.29 -12.18
C PHE A 208 17.76 24.45 -13.13
N ALA A 209 17.80 24.71 -14.43
CA ALA A 209 16.96 24.03 -15.42
C ALA A 209 17.26 22.52 -15.47
N LEU A 210 18.55 22.14 -15.44
CA LEU A 210 18.96 20.74 -15.40
C LEU A 210 18.50 20.04 -14.12
N VAL A 211 18.77 20.61 -12.94
CA VAL A 211 18.40 19.99 -11.67
C VAL A 211 16.87 19.89 -11.55
N TYR A 212 16.14 20.94 -11.94
CA TYR A 212 14.69 20.95 -11.86
C TYR A 212 14.06 19.85 -12.73
N THR A 213 14.54 19.70 -13.97
CA THR A 213 14.05 18.65 -14.88
C THR A 213 14.44 17.25 -14.42
N LEU A 214 15.63 17.06 -13.85
CA LEU A 214 16.03 15.76 -13.31
C LEU A 214 15.24 15.38 -12.04
N LEU A 215 14.79 16.33 -11.23
CA LEU A 215 14.02 16.01 -10.02
C LEU A 215 12.54 15.74 -10.27
N LEU A 216 12.00 16.20 -11.41
CA LEU A 216 10.63 15.89 -11.80
C LEU A 216 10.56 14.45 -12.34
N LYS A 217 9.86 13.56 -11.64
CA LYS A 217 9.53 12.23 -12.18
C LYS A 217 8.58 12.32 -13.38
N ASP A 218 8.47 11.24 -14.15
CA ASP A 218 7.59 11.09 -15.33
C ASP A 218 7.88 12.09 -16.45
N ASN A 219 9.18 12.29 -16.69
CA ASN A 219 9.64 12.96 -17.88
C ASN A 219 10.72 12.11 -18.54
N TRP A 220 10.78 12.18 -19.87
CA TRP A 220 11.67 11.35 -20.65
C TRP A 220 13.15 11.64 -20.37
N ILE A 221 13.52 12.86 -19.93
CA ILE A 221 14.90 13.25 -19.61
C ILE A 221 15.37 12.54 -18.34
N HIS A 222 14.58 12.60 -17.26
CA HIS A 222 14.79 11.85 -16.03
C HIS A 222 14.89 10.36 -16.32
N ASP A 223 13.98 9.82 -17.13
CA ASP A 223 13.96 8.39 -17.43
C ASP A 223 15.17 7.98 -18.29
N THR A 224 15.60 8.83 -19.22
CA THR A 224 16.82 8.63 -20.03
C THR A 224 18.05 8.60 -19.12
N VAL A 225 18.26 9.65 -18.32
CA VAL A 225 19.42 9.75 -17.42
C VAL A 225 19.45 8.61 -16.39
N CYS A 226 18.30 8.26 -15.79
CA CYS A 226 18.22 7.14 -14.86
C CYS A 226 18.45 5.77 -15.53
N SER A 227 18.03 5.60 -16.78
CA SER A 227 18.27 4.35 -17.53
C SER A 227 19.76 4.18 -17.85
N TYR A 228 20.42 5.22 -18.34
CA TYR A 228 21.87 5.19 -18.57
C TYR A 228 22.66 5.03 -17.28
N ALA A 229 22.28 5.73 -16.20
CA ALA A 229 22.93 5.57 -14.90
C ALA A 229 22.85 4.12 -14.38
N LYS A 230 21.79 3.36 -14.70
CA LYS A 230 21.67 1.94 -14.36
C LYS A 230 22.51 1.04 -15.27
N LEU A 231 22.60 1.36 -16.57
CA LEU A 231 23.38 0.61 -17.55
C LEU A 231 24.90 0.74 -17.32
N SER A 232 25.35 1.88 -16.82
CA SER A 232 26.75 2.13 -16.46
C SER A 232 27.30 1.20 -15.38
N PHE A 233 26.42 0.57 -14.58
CA PHE A 233 26.79 -0.48 -13.63
C PHE A 233 26.69 -1.86 -14.30
N VAL A 234 27.57 -2.11 -15.29
CA VAL A 234 27.70 -3.42 -15.92
C VAL A 234 28.16 -4.44 -14.86
N SER A 235 27.39 -5.51 -14.70
CA SER A 235 27.74 -6.63 -13.84
C SER A 235 28.86 -7.44 -14.48
N LEU A 236 30.04 -7.53 -13.84
CA LEU A 236 31.13 -8.40 -14.30
C LEU A 236 30.66 -9.87 -14.36
N PRO A 237 31.04 -10.65 -15.38
CA PRO A 237 30.76 -12.08 -15.43
C PRO A 237 31.49 -12.82 -14.30
N LYS A 238 30.72 -13.56 -13.48
CA LYS A 238 31.15 -14.21 -12.22
C LYS A 238 32.02 -15.47 -12.37
N LYS A 239 32.35 -15.94 -13.56
CA LYS A 239 33.06 -17.22 -13.73
C LYS A 239 34.43 -17.01 -14.34
N ILE A 240 35.49 -17.19 -13.54
CA ILE A 240 36.73 -17.77 -14.06
C ILE A 240 37.17 -18.84 -13.07
N SER A 241 37.38 -20.03 -13.63
CA SER A 241 37.84 -21.24 -12.95
C SER A 241 39.18 -21.01 -12.23
N GLU A 242 39.28 -21.64 -11.08
CA GLU A 242 40.42 -21.69 -10.19
C GLU A 242 41.60 -22.43 -10.85
N LYS A 243 42.67 -21.71 -11.18
CA LYS A 243 44.03 -22.27 -11.25
C LYS A 243 45.09 -21.17 -11.05
N ASP A 244 45.99 -21.46 -10.12
CA ASP A 244 47.29 -20.85 -9.80
C ASP A 244 47.30 -19.42 -9.21
N ALA A 245 47.65 -19.31 -7.92
CA ALA A 245 47.59 -18.10 -7.08
C ALA A 245 48.36 -16.86 -7.63
N ASN A 246 49.44 -17.06 -8.40
CA ASN A 246 50.17 -15.96 -9.03
C ASN A 246 49.47 -15.45 -10.32
N ASP A 247 48.71 -16.33 -10.98
CA ASP A 247 47.80 -15.98 -12.09
C ASP A 247 46.46 -15.45 -11.58
N VAL A 248 45.99 -15.87 -10.40
CA VAL A 248 44.78 -15.34 -9.75
C VAL A 248 44.93 -13.86 -9.36
N LEU A 249 46.11 -13.45 -8.85
CA LEU A 249 46.40 -12.05 -8.55
C LEU A 249 46.47 -11.19 -9.82
N LYS A 250 47.13 -11.68 -10.88
CA LYS A 250 47.21 -10.98 -12.17
C LYS A 250 45.84 -10.91 -12.87
N THR A 251 45.07 -11.99 -12.87
CA THR A 251 43.70 -12.00 -13.43
C THR A 251 42.70 -11.19 -12.60
N GLY A 252 42.87 -11.15 -11.27
CA GLY A 252 42.12 -10.27 -10.37
C GLY A 252 42.44 -8.78 -10.59
N PHE A 253 43.72 -8.44 -10.72
CA PHE A 253 44.19 -7.09 -11.02
C PHE A 253 43.69 -6.62 -12.39
N VAL A 254 43.84 -7.45 -13.43
CA VAL A 254 43.34 -7.14 -14.78
C VAL A 254 41.82 -6.90 -14.76
N LYS A 255 41.03 -7.73 -14.08
CA LYS A 255 39.58 -7.50 -13.93
C LYS A 255 39.25 -6.20 -13.20
N ALA A 256 39.99 -5.88 -12.14
CA ALA A 256 39.80 -4.64 -11.39
C ALA A 256 40.11 -3.41 -12.26
N VAL A 257 41.16 -3.48 -13.07
CA VAL A 257 41.51 -2.43 -14.05
C VAL A 257 40.43 -2.30 -15.12
N PHE A 258 39.96 -3.42 -15.71
CA PHE A 258 38.86 -3.38 -16.69
C PHE A 258 37.56 -2.82 -16.10
N LEU A 259 37.25 -3.15 -14.84
CA LEU A 259 36.11 -2.57 -14.13
C LEU A 259 36.30 -1.06 -13.94
N ALA A 260 37.46 -0.63 -13.47
CA ALA A 260 37.76 0.78 -13.25
C ALA A 260 37.69 1.57 -14.56
N VAL A 261 38.28 1.06 -15.65
CA VAL A 261 38.21 1.66 -16.98
C VAL A 261 36.77 1.72 -17.49
N SER A 262 36.00 0.64 -17.35
CA SER A 262 34.59 0.61 -17.76
C SER A 262 33.75 1.61 -16.97
N TYR A 263 34.01 1.77 -15.68
CA TYR A 263 33.34 2.72 -14.81
C TYR A 263 33.66 4.17 -15.18
N VAL A 264 34.95 4.48 -15.41
CA VAL A 264 35.40 5.81 -15.84
C VAL A 264 34.78 6.17 -17.20
N LEU A 265 34.77 5.24 -18.15
CA LEU A 265 34.16 5.43 -19.47
C LEU A 265 32.64 5.65 -19.34
N ALA A 266 31.98 4.90 -18.47
CA ALA A 266 30.55 5.04 -18.24
C ALA A 266 30.19 6.37 -17.55
N LEU A 267 31.02 6.86 -16.63
CA LEU A 267 30.88 8.19 -16.04
C LEU A 267 31.10 9.29 -17.09
N ALA A 268 32.11 9.16 -17.95
CA ALA A 268 32.36 10.11 -19.03
C ALA A 268 31.21 10.19 -20.03
N ILE A 269 30.62 9.04 -20.40
CA ILE A 269 29.43 9.01 -21.26
C ILE A 269 28.24 9.66 -20.56
N LEU A 270 28.05 9.39 -19.26
CA LEU A 270 26.96 9.99 -18.49
C LEU A 270 27.13 11.52 -18.39
N THR A 271 28.33 12.03 -18.17
CA THR A 271 28.59 13.48 -18.12
C THR A 271 28.38 14.14 -19.47
N VAL A 272 28.85 13.53 -20.57
CA VAL A 272 28.59 14.05 -21.93
C VAL A 272 27.09 14.06 -22.22
N LEU A 273 26.37 12.99 -21.87
CA LEU A 273 24.93 12.91 -22.06
C LEU A 273 24.20 14.01 -21.27
N THR A 274 24.54 14.23 -20.00
CA THR A 274 23.90 15.27 -19.19
C THR A 274 24.21 16.67 -19.71
N LEU A 275 25.42 16.91 -20.22
CA LEU A 275 25.82 18.16 -20.87
C LEU A 275 25.11 18.41 -22.22
N LEU A 276 24.73 17.37 -22.95
CA LEU A 276 23.93 17.52 -24.17
C LEU A 276 22.45 17.77 -23.84
N LEU A 277 21.92 17.07 -22.85
CA LEU A 277 20.52 17.17 -22.44
C LEU A 277 20.20 18.50 -21.74
N SER A 278 21.14 19.06 -21.01
CA SER A 278 20.99 20.33 -20.31
C SER A 278 20.60 21.52 -21.22
N LEU A 279 21.08 21.56 -22.47
CA LEU A 279 20.70 22.58 -23.45
C LEU A 279 19.20 22.49 -23.77
N ILE A 280 18.68 21.26 -23.85
CA ILE A 280 17.25 21.00 -24.03
C ILE A 280 16.48 21.38 -22.75
N CYS A 281 17.05 21.14 -21.57
CA CYS A 281 16.43 21.46 -20.28
C CYS A 281 16.09 22.96 -20.13
N LEU A 282 16.88 23.86 -20.72
CA LEU A 282 16.67 25.32 -20.68
C LEU A 282 15.26 25.73 -21.13
N PHE A 283 14.73 25.04 -22.15
CA PHE A 283 13.41 25.32 -22.73
C PHE A 283 12.36 24.31 -22.29
N TYR A 284 12.77 23.12 -21.84
CA TYR A 284 11.84 22.05 -21.49
C TYR A 284 11.26 22.16 -20.07
N TRP A 285 12.01 22.71 -19.10
CA TRP A 285 11.56 22.81 -17.71
C TRP A 285 10.18 23.49 -17.51
N PRO A 286 9.80 24.59 -18.21
CA PRO A 286 8.47 25.20 -18.03
C PRO A 286 7.36 24.29 -18.56
N ILE A 287 7.61 23.60 -19.68
CA ILE A 287 6.67 22.65 -20.28
C ILE A 287 6.46 21.46 -19.34
N ALA A 288 7.56 20.91 -18.80
CA ALA A 288 7.52 19.81 -17.84
C ALA A 288 6.71 20.17 -16.58
N ARG A 289 6.94 21.37 -16.02
CA ARG A 289 6.18 21.89 -14.88
C ARG A 289 4.69 22.01 -15.19
N LYS A 290 4.32 22.66 -16.31
CA LYS A 290 2.93 22.86 -16.70
C LYS A 290 2.21 21.52 -16.93
N LYS A 291 2.86 20.59 -17.64
CA LYS A 291 2.32 19.24 -17.89
C LYS A 291 2.03 18.53 -16.58
N ARG A 292 2.93 18.59 -15.61
CA ARG A 292 2.74 17.93 -14.31
C ARG A 292 1.63 18.56 -13.48
N ILE A 293 1.56 19.90 -13.38
CA ILE A 293 0.47 20.60 -12.68
C ILE A 293 -0.88 20.23 -13.30
N SER A 294 -1.00 20.29 -14.63
CA SER A 294 -2.24 19.93 -15.33
C SER A 294 -2.64 18.47 -15.13
N SER A 295 -1.68 17.54 -15.01
CA SER A 295 -1.94 16.14 -14.70
C SER A 295 -2.52 15.99 -13.29
N ILE A 296 -2.02 16.73 -12.31
CA ILE A 296 -2.52 16.70 -10.93
C ILE A 296 -3.95 17.25 -10.89
N GLU A 297 -4.20 18.37 -11.58
CA GLU A 297 -5.53 18.99 -11.66
C GLU A 297 -6.55 18.06 -12.33
N LYS A 298 -6.20 17.43 -13.45
CA LYS A 298 -7.05 16.44 -14.14
C LYS A 298 -7.40 15.25 -13.24
N ARG A 299 -6.42 14.70 -12.50
CA ARG A 299 -6.69 13.62 -11.53
C ARG A 299 -7.67 14.09 -10.45
N GLN A 300 -7.51 15.30 -9.92
CA GLN A 300 -8.42 15.87 -8.92
C GLN A 300 -9.84 16.12 -9.46
N GLN A 301 -9.98 16.50 -10.73
CA GLN A 301 -11.29 16.64 -11.37
C GLN A 301 -11.96 15.28 -11.56
N ASN A 302 -11.22 14.27 -12.03
CA ASN A 302 -11.73 12.92 -12.22
C ASN A 302 -12.15 12.22 -10.91
N GLU A 303 -11.61 12.62 -9.75
CA GLU A 303 -12.06 12.09 -8.44
C GLU A 303 -13.39 12.71 -7.96
N LYS A 304 -13.76 13.87 -8.49
CA LYS A 304 -15.01 14.56 -8.13
C LYS A 304 -16.22 14.05 -8.92
N HIS A 305 -16.00 13.38 -10.05
CA HIS A 305 -17.01 12.84 -10.95
C HIS A 305 -17.10 11.32 -10.80
#